data_AF-A0A5J9WAY7-F1
#
_entry.id   AF-A0A5J9WAY7-F1
#
_cell.length_a   1.000
_cell.length_b   1.000
_cell.length_c   1.000
_cell.angle_alpha   90.00
_cell.angle_beta   90.00
_cell.angle_gamma   90.00
#
_symmetry.space_group_name_H-M   'P 1'
#
loop_
_entity.id
_entity.type
_entity.pdbx_description
1 polymer ?
#
loop_
_entity_poly.entity_id
_entity_poly.type
_entity_poly.pdbx_seq_one_letter_code
_entity_poly.pdbx_strand_id
1 'polypeptide(L)'
;LAARSHGAVFQVVAGGSTRPAQQLADCKYCPRLIGSKPCRGLVLVKRPCVAEGGYSVCNLTTGEILPLPLSHHLHAVTGIGFHAAAGEFKVVQVDIEPGKPSGRVLTVGDARGWRAPADSVSDVQASFDDFTGYTTLHKHVQPVFADGGLHWSFMTSYMHIDKPHCILSFSLADETFR
;
A
#
# COMPACT_ATOMS: atom_id res chain seq x y z
N LEU A 1 19.64 -7.83 -35.64
CA LEU A 1 18.42 -8.30 -34.96
C LEU A 1 17.85 -7.15 -34.15
N ALA A 2 16.61 -6.76 -34.43
CA ALA A 2 15.96 -5.58 -33.86
C ALA A 2 15.33 -5.91 -32.50
N ALA A 3 15.69 -5.13 -31.47
CA ALA A 3 14.98 -5.12 -30.19
C ALA A 3 13.87 -4.06 -30.28
N ARG A 4 12.60 -4.51 -30.31
CA ARG A 4 11.43 -3.63 -30.30
C ARG A 4 11.29 -3.00 -28.92
N SER A 5 11.57 -1.70 -28.87
CA SER A 5 11.19 -0.79 -27.79
C SER A 5 9.66 -0.62 -27.78
N HIS A 6 8.97 -1.28 -26.86
CA HIS A 6 7.61 -0.87 -26.48
C HIS A 6 7.73 0.15 -25.33
N GLY A 7 8.06 1.39 -25.70
CA GLY A 7 7.80 2.54 -24.85
C GLY A 7 6.30 2.73 -24.78
N ALA A 8 5.69 2.38 -23.65
CA ALA A 8 4.34 2.82 -23.35
C ALA A 8 4.39 4.34 -23.15
N VAL A 9 4.06 5.07 -24.21
CA VAL A 9 3.85 6.52 -24.13
C VAL A 9 2.50 6.71 -23.46
N PHE A 10 2.50 6.99 -22.17
CA PHE A 10 1.29 7.38 -21.46
C PHE A 10 0.98 8.84 -21.81
N GLN A 11 -0.14 9.06 -22.50
CA GLN A 11 -0.61 10.42 -22.75
C GLN A 11 -1.12 11.04 -21.44
N VAL A 12 -0.47 12.12 -21.04
CA VAL A 12 -0.95 13.04 -20.02
C VAL A 12 -2.19 13.72 -20.56
N VAL A 13 -3.37 13.31 -20.12
CA VAL A 13 -4.55 14.17 -20.22
C VAL A 13 -4.35 15.27 -19.18
N ALA A 14 -3.96 16.46 -19.63
CA ALA A 14 -3.98 17.66 -18.81
C ALA A 14 -5.44 18.02 -18.49
N GLY A 15 -5.99 17.35 -17.47
CA GLY A 15 -7.24 17.76 -16.84
C GLY A 15 -7.01 19.06 -16.11
N GLY A 16 -7.27 20.18 -16.77
CA GLY A 16 -7.32 21.51 -16.15
C GLY A 16 -8.41 21.54 -15.08
N SER A 17 -8.05 21.23 -13.84
CA SER A 17 -8.92 21.45 -12.69
C SER A 17 -8.60 22.82 -12.11
N THR A 18 -9.42 23.81 -12.47
CA THR A 18 -9.50 25.10 -11.78
C THR A 18 -10.05 24.88 -10.37
N ARG A 19 -9.19 24.49 -9.43
CA ARG A 19 -9.48 24.65 -8.00
C ARG A 19 -8.65 25.81 -7.46
N PRO A 20 -9.27 26.76 -6.73
CA PRO A 20 -8.59 27.96 -6.27
C PRO A 20 -7.42 27.59 -5.36
N ALA A 21 -6.29 28.28 -5.56
CA ALA A 21 -5.01 28.12 -4.86
C ALA A 21 -5.06 28.49 -3.35
N GLN A 22 -6.23 28.47 -2.70
CA GLN A 22 -6.45 29.04 -1.36
C GLN A 22 -6.77 28.02 -0.26
N GLN A 23 -6.49 26.74 -0.45
CA GLN A 23 -6.46 25.76 0.67
C GLN A 23 -5.19 24.90 0.69
N LEU A 24 -4.06 25.47 0.25
CA LEU A 24 -2.73 24.97 0.63
C LEU A 24 -2.34 25.46 2.04
N ALA A 25 -3.26 25.34 3.00
CA ALA A 25 -2.96 25.64 4.39
C ALA A 25 -1.97 24.57 4.92
N ASP A 26 -0.70 24.96 5.01
CA ASP A 26 0.29 24.47 5.96
C ASP A 26 0.29 22.95 6.24
N CYS A 27 0.35 22.10 5.19
CA CYS A 27 0.54 20.66 5.39
C CYS A 27 2.01 20.38 5.73
N LYS A 28 2.40 20.62 6.98
CA LYS A 28 3.75 20.41 7.55
C LYS A 28 4.35 19.02 7.31
N TYR A 29 3.55 18.06 6.83
CA TYR A 29 3.96 16.67 6.60
C TYR A 29 3.47 16.07 5.27
N CYS A 30 3.18 16.89 4.25
CA CYS A 30 2.87 16.43 2.90
C CYS A 30 4.02 16.74 1.94
N PRO A 31 4.36 15.84 0.99
CA PRO A 31 3.96 14.44 0.91
C PRO A 31 4.76 13.52 1.86
N ARG A 32 4.21 12.35 2.23
CA ARG A 32 4.95 11.28 2.95
C ARG A 32 5.26 10.11 2.02
N LEU A 33 6.51 9.65 2.05
CA LEU A 33 6.90 8.40 1.41
C LEU A 33 6.47 7.21 2.26
N ILE A 34 6.02 6.15 1.58
CA ILE A 34 5.60 4.89 2.18
C ILE A 34 6.55 3.78 1.72
N GLY A 35 6.98 2.96 2.66
CA GLY A 35 8.01 1.94 2.49
C GLY A 35 9.42 2.46 2.80
N SER A 36 10.34 1.54 3.06
CA SER A 36 11.74 1.85 3.39
C SER A 36 12.64 2.04 2.17
N LYS A 37 12.25 1.49 1.00
CA LYS A 37 13.03 1.52 -0.24
C LYS A 37 12.12 1.63 -1.46
N PRO A 38 12.59 2.24 -2.57
CA PRO A 38 11.87 2.21 -3.84
C PRO A 38 11.67 0.77 -4.33
N CYS A 39 10.47 0.47 -4.80
CA CYS A 39 10.15 -0.79 -5.44
C CYS A 39 10.43 -0.66 -6.94
N ARG A 40 11.60 -1.14 -7.38
CA ARG A 40 12.06 -1.06 -8.79
C ARG A 40 11.92 0.34 -9.41
N GLY A 41 12.33 1.36 -8.66
CA GLY A 41 12.28 2.76 -9.10
C GLY A 41 10.95 3.47 -8.85
N LEU A 42 9.90 2.75 -8.41
CA LEU A 42 8.64 3.35 -7.97
C LEU A 42 8.60 3.56 -6.46
N VAL A 43 8.02 4.68 -6.02
CA VAL A 43 7.71 4.95 -4.62
C VAL A 43 6.23 5.23 -4.44
N LEU A 44 5.68 4.79 -3.31
CA LEU A 44 4.31 5.12 -2.92
C LEU A 44 4.32 6.38 -2.05
N VAL A 45 3.44 7.31 -2.38
CA VAL A 45 3.33 8.62 -1.74
C VAL A 45 1.94 8.77 -1.14
N LYS A 46 1.87 9.18 0.13
CA LYS A 46 0.63 9.54 0.83
C LYS A 46 0.54 11.05 0.99
N ARG A 47 -0.64 11.62 0.73
CA ARG A 47 -1.00 13.00 1.06
C ARG A 47 -2.06 13.00 2.18
N PRO A 48 -1.64 13.13 3.45
CA PRO A 48 -2.56 13.10 4.60
C PRO A 48 -3.63 14.20 4.59
N CYS A 49 -3.38 15.32 3.92
CA CYS A 49 -4.36 16.41 3.79
C CYS A 49 -5.56 16.07 2.90
N VAL A 50 -5.53 14.95 2.18
CA VAL A 50 -6.65 14.48 1.36
C VAL A 50 -7.44 13.46 2.19
N ALA A 51 -8.63 13.86 2.64
CA ALA A 51 -9.47 13.10 3.58
C ALA A 51 -9.81 11.66 3.13
N GLU A 52 -9.80 11.39 1.81
CA GLU A 52 -10.18 10.10 1.23
C GLU A 52 -8.97 9.23 0.80
N GLY A 53 -7.80 9.44 1.44
CA GLY A 53 -6.62 8.61 1.20
C GLY A 53 -5.93 8.93 -0.13
N GLY A 54 -5.45 10.16 -0.27
CA GLY A 54 -4.71 10.61 -1.45
C GLY A 54 -3.37 9.90 -1.61
N TYR A 55 -3.38 8.72 -2.24
CA TYR A 55 -2.17 7.99 -2.61
C TYR A 55 -1.77 8.26 -4.06
N SER A 56 -0.49 8.23 -4.33
CA SER A 56 0.05 8.33 -5.69
C SER A 56 1.31 7.49 -5.79
N VAL A 57 1.55 6.90 -6.96
CA VAL A 57 2.82 6.22 -7.26
C VAL A 57 3.67 7.19 -8.07
N CYS A 58 4.92 7.36 -7.66
CA CYS A 58 5.88 8.21 -8.35
C CYS A 58 6.99 7.35 -8.93
N ASN A 59 7.30 7.54 -10.21
CA ASN A 59 8.46 6.98 -10.86
C ASN A 59 9.66 7.91 -10.65
N LEU A 60 10.65 7.46 -9.88
CA LEU A 60 11.83 8.28 -9.57
C LEU A 60 12.75 8.51 -10.77
N THR A 61 12.64 7.69 -11.81
CA THR A 61 13.46 7.82 -13.03
C THR A 61 12.86 8.81 -14.01
N THR A 62 11.53 8.80 -14.19
CA THR A 62 10.84 9.67 -15.15
C THR A 62 10.24 10.93 -14.51
N GLY A 63 10.07 10.95 -13.18
CA GLY A 63 9.35 12.00 -12.46
C GLY A 63 7.83 11.94 -12.63
N GLU A 64 7.31 10.92 -13.32
CA GLU A 64 5.87 10.74 -13.51
C GLU A 64 5.18 10.40 -12.20
N ILE A 65 4.03 11.02 -11.98
CA ILE A 65 3.19 10.80 -10.81
C ILE A 65 1.83 10.30 -11.28
N LEU A 66 1.46 9.10 -10.82
CA LEU A 66 0.17 8.48 -11.07
C LEU A 66 -0.67 8.54 -9.80
N PRO A 67 -1.73 9.37 -9.75
CA PRO A 67 -2.71 9.32 -8.67
C PRO A 67 -3.40 7.95 -8.65
N LEU A 68 -3.52 7.36 -7.46
CA LEU A 68 -4.28 6.13 -7.29
C LEU A 68 -5.77 6.45 -7.06
N PRO A 69 -6.68 5.53 -7.40
CA PRO A 69 -8.08 5.65 -7.01
C PRO A 69 -8.22 5.90 -5.50
N LEU A 70 -9.21 6.69 -5.11
CA LEU A 70 -9.49 6.95 -3.69
C LEU A 70 -9.85 5.65 -2.98
N SER A 71 -9.44 5.54 -1.72
CA SER A 71 -9.79 4.42 -0.87
C SER A 71 -10.39 4.92 0.43
N HIS A 72 -11.59 4.44 0.73
CA HIS A 72 -12.30 4.76 1.96
C HIS A 72 -11.79 3.93 3.17
N HIS A 73 -10.66 3.22 3.04
CA HIS A 73 -10.03 2.46 4.12
C HIS A 73 -9.15 3.37 5.01
N LEU A 74 -9.79 4.17 5.86
CA LEU A 74 -9.14 5.25 6.63
C LEU A 74 -8.08 4.77 7.65
N HIS A 75 -8.18 3.52 8.11
CA HIS A 75 -7.31 2.94 9.13
C HIS A 75 -6.27 1.96 8.59
N ALA A 76 -6.24 1.74 7.27
CA ALA A 76 -5.31 0.79 6.68
C ALA A 76 -3.86 1.31 6.67
N VAL A 77 -2.91 0.43 6.96
CA VAL A 77 -1.52 0.59 6.52
C VAL A 77 -1.44 0.27 5.03
N THR A 78 -0.51 0.88 4.31
CA THR A 78 -0.40 0.70 2.86
C THR A 78 1.03 0.39 2.47
N GLY A 79 1.23 -0.43 1.45
CA GLY A 79 2.54 -0.76 0.89
C GLY A 79 2.49 -0.96 -0.62
N ILE A 80 3.65 -0.90 -1.26
CA ILE A 80 3.82 -1.18 -2.68
C ILE A 80 4.88 -2.25 -2.88
N GLY A 81 4.63 -3.19 -3.77
CA GLY A 81 5.58 -4.22 -4.15
C GLY A 81 5.43 -4.65 -5.61
N PHE A 82 6.34 -5.51 -6.06
CA PHE A 82 6.39 -5.98 -7.44
C PHE A 82 6.15 -7.49 -7.51
N HIS A 83 5.07 -7.87 -8.18
CA HIS A 83 4.78 -9.26 -8.49
C HIS A 83 5.57 -9.68 -9.73
N ALA A 84 6.69 -10.39 -9.50
CA ALA A 84 7.65 -10.69 -10.55
C ALA A 84 7.12 -11.59 -11.67
N ALA A 85 6.29 -12.59 -11.35
CA ALA A 85 5.79 -13.53 -12.35
C ALA A 85 4.81 -12.88 -13.33
N ALA A 86 3.95 -11.97 -12.87
CA ALA A 86 3.05 -11.21 -13.74
C ALA A 86 3.67 -9.93 -14.32
N GLY A 87 4.80 -9.46 -13.77
CA GLY A 87 5.42 -8.20 -14.17
C GLY A 87 4.65 -6.96 -13.72
N GLU A 88 3.93 -7.05 -12.60
CA GLU A 88 2.98 -6.03 -12.15
C GLU A 88 3.40 -5.37 -10.84
N PHE A 89 3.09 -4.08 -10.69
CA PHE A 89 3.15 -3.40 -9.40
C PHE A 89 1.81 -3.52 -8.70
N LYS A 90 1.85 -3.89 -7.43
CA LYS A 90 0.66 -3.99 -6.58
C LYS A 90 0.80 -3.06 -5.39
N VAL A 91 -0.26 -2.32 -5.10
CA VAL A 91 -0.43 -1.54 -3.88
C VAL A 91 -1.41 -2.30 -3.01
N VAL A 92 -1.03 -2.53 -1.76
CA VAL A 92 -1.83 -3.30 -0.80
C VAL A 92 -2.16 -2.41 0.37
N GLN A 93 -3.44 -2.36 0.72
CA GLN A 93 -3.94 -1.80 1.95
C GLN A 93 -4.29 -2.93 2.89
N VAL A 94 -3.85 -2.83 4.14
CA VAL A 94 -4.08 -3.84 5.17
C VAL A 94 -4.67 -3.16 6.38
N ASP A 95 -5.74 -3.76 6.90
CA ASP A 95 -6.35 -3.41 8.17
C ASP A 95 -6.31 -4.62 9.08
N ILE A 96 -6.08 -4.39 10.37
CA ILE A 96 -6.14 -5.44 11.38
C ILE A 96 -7.25 -5.03 12.33
N GLU A 97 -8.43 -5.58 12.07
CA GLU A 97 -9.45 -5.67 13.10
C GLU A 97 -9.01 -6.73 14.13
N PRO A 98 -9.47 -6.66 15.39
CA PRO A 98 -9.06 -7.59 16.44
C PRO A 98 -9.15 -9.05 15.97
N GLY A 99 -7.99 -9.70 15.81
CA GLY A 99 -7.88 -11.09 15.40
C GLY A 99 -8.18 -11.42 13.93
N LYS A 100 -8.48 -10.43 13.06
CA LYS A 100 -8.78 -10.70 11.64
C LYS A 100 -8.11 -9.67 10.70
N PRO A 101 -6.97 -10.02 10.08
CA PRO A 101 -6.40 -9.18 9.03
C PRO A 101 -7.34 -9.17 7.82
N SER A 102 -7.59 -7.99 7.29
CA SER A 102 -8.28 -7.78 6.02
C SER A 102 -7.45 -6.87 5.13
N GLY A 103 -7.73 -6.87 3.83
CA GLY A 103 -7.02 -5.98 2.94
C GLY A 103 -7.66 -5.80 1.60
N ARG A 104 -7.02 -4.94 0.81
CA ARG A 104 -7.38 -4.62 -0.56
C ARG A 104 -6.14 -4.49 -1.39
N VAL A 105 -6.25 -4.92 -2.64
CA VAL A 105 -5.17 -4.87 -3.62
C VAL A 105 -5.59 -3.95 -4.76
N LEU A 106 -4.64 -3.16 -5.24
CA LEU A 106 -4.73 -2.39 -6.46
C LEU A 106 -3.52 -2.77 -7.33
N THR A 107 -3.78 -3.22 -8.55
CA THR A 107 -2.74 -3.33 -9.57
C THR A 107 -2.52 -1.95 -10.19
N VAL A 108 -1.29 -1.44 -10.16
CA VAL A 108 -0.98 -0.10 -10.68
C VAL A 108 -1.18 -0.07 -12.19
N GLY A 109 -1.99 0.89 -12.66
CA GLY A 109 -2.35 1.02 -14.08
C GLY A 109 -3.57 0.19 -14.50
N ASP A 110 -4.12 -0.64 -13.63
CA ASP A 110 -5.37 -1.37 -13.89
C ASP A 110 -6.59 -0.47 -13.64
N ALA A 111 -7.51 -0.43 -14.60
CA ALA A 111 -8.75 0.34 -14.52
C ALA A 111 -9.75 -0.24 -13.50
N ARG A 112 -9.59 -1.49 -13.06
CA ARG A 112 -10.48 -2.15 -12.08
C ARG A 112 -10.45 -1.51 -10.70
N GLY A 113 -9.42 -0.73 -10.38
CA GLY A 113 -9.29 -0.06 -9.09
C GLY A 113 -9.07 -1.03 -7.92
N TRP A 114 -9.45 -0.59 -6.72
CA TRP A 114 -9.29 -1.38 -5.49
C TRP A 114 -10.21 -2.60 -5.48
N ARG A 115 -9.67 -3.77 -5.16
CA ARG A 115 -10.41 -5.03 -5.06
C ARG A 115 -9.98 -5.85 -3.86
N ALA A 116 -10.77 -6.88 -3.54
CA ALA A 116 -10.37 -7.89 -2.57
C ALA A 116 -9.15 -8.69 -3.06
N PRO A 117 -8.33 -9.23 -2.14
CA PRO A 117 -7.30 -10.22 -2.46
C PRO A 117 -7.91 -11.46 -3.12
N ALA A 118 -7.19 -12.09 -4.05
CA ALA A 118 -7.67 -13.24 -4.82
C ALA A 118 -8.17 -14.38 -3.93
N ASP A 119 -7.46 -14.65 -2.83
CA ASP A 119 -7.85 -15.69 -1.87
C ASP A 119 -8.35 -15.06 -0.57
N SER A 120 -9.44 -14.31 -0.69
CA SER A 120 -10.15 -13.71 0.45
C SER A 120 -10.80 -14.73 1.39
N VAL A 121 -10.66 -16.04 1.12
CA VAL A 121 -11.03 -17.11 2.05
C VAL A 121 -9.98 -17.13 3.16
N SER A 122 -10.25 -16.30 4.16
CA SER A 122 -9.49 -16.18 5.38
C SER A 122 -9.41 -17.53 6.11
N ASP A 123 -8.42 -18.33 5.74
CA ASP A 123 -7.90 -19.46 6.53
C ASP A 123 -6.55 -19.11 7.16
N VAL A 124 -6.27 -17.80 7.30
CA VAL A 124 -5.31 -17.30 8.29
C VAL A 124 -5.98 -17.34 9.67
N GLN A 125 -6.45 -18.53 10.02
CA GLN A 125 -6.59 -19.04 11.37
C GLN A 125 -5.23 -19.53 11.88
N ALA A 126 -4.13 -18.93 11.38
CA ALA A 126 -2.83 -19.08 11.98
C ALA A 126 -2.86 -18.35 13.33
N SER A 127 -3.34 -19.05 14.36
CA SER A 127 -3.12 -18.74 15.76
C SER A 127 -3.46 -17.29 16.19
N PHE A 128 -4.47 -16.66 15.59
CA PHE A 128 -4.99 -15.39 16.12
C PHE A 128 -5.90 -15.60 17.35
N ASP A 129 -6.23 -16.86 17.69
CA ASP A 129 -7.05 -17.20 18.87
C ASP A 129 -6.43 -16.73 20.21
N ASP A 130 -5.11 -16.52 20.26
CA ASP A 130 -4.42 -15.94 21.43
C ASP A 130 -4.48 -14.39 21.47
N PHE A 131 -5.01 -13.75 20.42
CA PHE A 131 -5.10 -12.29 20.27
C PHE A 131 -6.53 -11.81 20.53
N THR A 132 -7.13 -12.24 21.64
CA THR A 132 -8.46 -11.80 22.10
C THR A 132 -8.46 -10.37 22.69
N GLY A 133 -7.49 -9.53 22.32
CA GLY A 133 -7.29 -8.23 22.94
C GLY A 133 -6.58 -7.22 22.05
N TYR A 134 -7.23 -6.07 21.84
CA TYR A 134 -6.75 -4.81 21.23
C TYR A 134 -5.44 -4.86 20.42
N THR A 135 -5.36 -5.73 19.40
CA THR A 135 -4.28 -5.67 18.40
C THR A 135 -4.54 -4.51 17.46
N THR A 136 -3.59 -3.59 17.35
CA THR A 136 -3.68 -2.50 16.37
C THR A 136 -2.37 -2.38 15.62
N LEU A 137 -2.45 -2.25 14.29
CA LEU A 137 -1.31 -1.76 13.53
C LEU A 137 -1.07 -0.31 13.92
N HIS A 138 0.15 -0.02 14.37
CA HIS A 138 0.52 1.37 14.50
C HIS A 138 0.50 2.00 13.09
N LYS A 139 -0.36 3.00 12.89
CA LYS A 139 -0.64 3.68 11.60
C LYS A 139 0.57 4.30 10.87
N HIS A 140 1.75 4.20 11.47
CA HIS A 140 3.01 4.71 10.93
C HIS A 140 4.04 3.60 10.65
N VAL A 141 3.68 2.32 10.82
CA VAL A 141 4.54 1.21 10.42
C VAL A 141 4.72 1.24 8.91
N GLN A 142 5.97 1.30 8.50
CA GLN A 142 6.36 1.25 7.09
C GLN A 142 6.51 -0.21 6.67
N PRO A 143 5.87 -0.64 5.56
CA PRO A 143 6.10 -1.99 5.06
C PRO A 143 7.52 -2.16 4.55
N VAL A 144 8.00 -3.39 4.64
CA VAL A 144 9.18 -3.87 3.93
C VAL A 144 8.73 -4.78 2.80
N PHE A 145 9.21 -4.53 1.58
CA PHE A 145 9.03 -5.44 0.46
C PHE A 145 10.21 -6.41 0.39
N ALA A 146 9.93 -7.70 0.57
CA ALA A 146 10.93 -8.77 0.55
C ALA A 146 10.27 -10.10 0.13
N ASP A 147 11.02 -10.94 -0.59
CA ASP A 147 10.60 -12.30 -0.95
C ASP A 147 9.23 -12.38 -1.67
N GLY A 148 8.93 -11.38 -2.50
CA GLY A 148 7.67 -11.31 -3.24
C GLY A 148 6.45 -10.93 -2.38
N GLY A 149 6.67 -10.55 -1.12
CA GLY A 149 5.62 -10.13 -0.19
C GLY A 149 5.89 -8.77 0.47
N LEU A 150 4.83 -8.24 1.08
CA LEU A 150 4.89 -7.05 1.94
C LEU A 150 4.80 -7.49 3.40
N HIS A 151 5.69 -6.94 4.23
CA HIS A 151 5.84 -7.32 5.63
C HIS A 151 5.65 -6.10 6.52
N TRP A 152 4.78 -6.20 7.53
CA TRP A 152 4.54 -5.18 8.55
C TRP A 152 4.81 -5.74 9.94
N SER A 153 5.56 -5.01 10.76
CA SER A 153 5.73 -5.31 12.18
C SER A 153 4.62 -4.66 13.01
N PHE A 154 3.98 -5.38 13.93
CA PHE A 154 2.99 -4.80 14.84
C PHE A 154 3.20 -5.22 16.30
N MET A 155 2.59 -4.44 17.20
CA MET A 155 2.65 -4.63 18.64
C MET A 155 1.27 -5.06 19.15
N THR A 156 1.27 -5.97 20.12
CA THR A 156 0.07 -6.43 20.82
C THR A 156 -0.06 -5.65 22.11
N SER A 157 -1.23 -5.09 22.41
CA SER A 157 -1.44 -4.30 23.64
C SER A 157 -1.31 -5.11 24.94
N TYR A 158 -1.32 -6.45 24.87
CA TYR A 158 -1.39 -7.35 26.02
C TYR A 158 -0.06 -7.59 26.75
N MET A 159 1.08 -7.18 26.17
CA MET A 159 2.38 -7.32 26.81
C MET A 159 3.03 -5.96 27.00
N HIS A 160 3.01 -5.46 28.24
CA HIS A 160 3.89 -4.39 28.70
C HIS A 160 5.35 -4.87 28.64
N ILE A 161 5.99 -4.89 27.46
CA ILE A 161 7.45 -4.89 27.26
C ILE A 161 7.73 -4.42 25.82
N ASP A 162 8.69 -3.53 25.64
CA ASP A 162 8.99 -2.72 24.45
C ASP A 162 9.46 -3.47 23.18
N LYS A 163 8.73 -4.45 22.63
CA LYS A 163 9.13 -5.15 21.38
C LYS A 163 7.98 -5.39 20.39
N PRO A 164 8.19 -5.28 19.06
CA PRO A 164 7.25 -5.80 18.07
C PRO A 164 7.19 -7.33 18.21
N HIS A 165 5.98 -7.87 18.40
CA HIS A 165 5.80 -9.29 18.71
C HIS A 165 5.45 -10.13 17.48
N CYS A 166 4.99 -9.51 16.39
CA CYS A 166 4.52 -10.23 15.22
C CYS A 166 4.87 -9.50 13.91
N ILE A 167 5.00 -10.29 12.84
CA ILE A 167 5.13 -9.83 11.47
C ILE A 167 3.89 -10.32 10.73
N LEU A 168 3.13 -9.40 10.14
CA LEU A 168 2.10 -9.74 9.18
C LEU A 168 2.71 -9.65 7.79
N SER A 169 2.57 -10.72 7.01
CA SER A 169 3.06 -10.80 5.65
C SER A 169 1.90 -10.91 4.68
N PHE A 170 2.03 -10.31 3.50
CA PHE A 170 1.08 -10.45 2.41
C PHE A 170 1.81 -10.87 1.13
N SER A 171 1.50 -12.05 0.60
CA SER A 171 2.05 -12.57 -0.66
C SER A 171 1.46 -11.78 -1.83
N LEU A 172 2.29 -11.19 -2.70
CA LEU A 172 1.78 -10.51 -3.89
C LEU A 172 1.40 -11.47 -5.03
N ALA A 173 1.96 -12.68 -5.02
CA ALA A 173 1.65 -13.69 -6.03
C ALA A 173 0.29 -14.31 -5.76
N ASP A 174 0.11 -14.82 -4.54
CA ASP A 174 -1.09 -15.55 -4.14
C ASP A 174 -2.18 -14.62 -3.59
N GLU A 175 -1.81 -13.40 -3.22
CA GLU A 175 -2.70 -12.44 -2.55
C GLU A 175 -3.30 -12.98 -1.26
N THR A 176 -2.45 -13.64 -0.46
CA THR A 176 -2.79 -14.26 0.83
C THR A 176 -2.02 -13.60 1.97
N PHE A 177 -2.64 -13.54 3.14
CA PHE A 177 -1.96 -13.16 4.39
C PHE A 177 -1.19 -14.36 4.98
N ARG A 178 -0.12 -14.08 5.74
CA ARG A 178 0.68 -15.06 6.50
C ARG A 178 1.24 -14.42 7.77
#